data_AF-A0A135TNS0-F1
#
_entry.id   AF-A0A135TNS0-F1
#
_cell.length_a   1.000
_cell.length_b   1.000
_cell.length_c   1.000
_cell.angle_alpha   90.00
_cell.angle_beta   90.00
_cell.angle_gamma   90.00
#
_symmetry.space_group_name_H-M   'P 1'
#
loop_
_entity.id
_entity.type
_entity.pdbx_description
1 polymer ?
#
loop_
_entity_poly.entity_id
_entity_poly.type
_entity_poly.pdbx_seq_one_letter_code
_entity_poly.pdbx_strand_id
1 'polypeptide(L)'
;MSQITSTGLTLLLNGIPYFISPHIAATLSLQSSVPKYVEDVLDFVPVAVLPAASRADNVSQIFTAWKDTDDVFQSGFMRLLLNQTNNSDTSIAEDIKITNETPSAVVSFTTRSNVPKGPYFLRKGTGDLHQAYRLYDDTAGAFTEALLDNNDGTFQVLSAKIPGSATFTIGVPSRLYYEPSDTKPLAGVRIAVKDIFSLAGVKQSNGNRAWYHLYPANNITGTAISRLIEAGAIVLWDKLQAVTYGPNYTSLAEVKPKYPTKIITVSYPNSTTEAGLLLNNFATALAKFVGGNVSTLNVAQRWGTRETNPNAELNFTETLNITYPVLTGKGQDDAVVQPFFADYAKQFDGRQPFINPSPLARWAWAANYSWDEAMQNKTMFMNWFNDQILPPVNDTLQCSSGLILYASKTGTQSPRNRYDIAPPAPFAGFSAARMSVFSGCPDLIYPVGEVSSFSTPTGHSEKLPVAVGILAARGCDGLLSRLAIDLVSEGILKMPEVGGSLTGGPILT
;
A
#
# COMPACT_ATOMS: atom_id res chain seq x y z
N MET A 1 7.26 -26.63 31.86
CA MET A 1 6.01 -27.27 31.41
C MET A 1 6.02 -27.31 29.90
N SER A 2 5.46 -28.36 29.27
CA SER A 2 5.25 -28.41 27.82
C SER A 2 3.98 -27.64 27.46
N GLN A 3 4.06 -26.72 26.51
CA GLN A 3 2.92 -25.99 25.95
C GLN A 3 2.73 -26.37 24.48
N ILE A 4 1.47 -26.51 24.06
CA ILE A 4 1.07 -26.68 22.66
C ILE A 4 0.06 -25.58 22.35
N THR A 5 0.15 -24.97 21.18
CA THR A 5 -0.73 -23.88 20.73
C THR A 5 -0.95 -24.03 19.23
N SER A 6 -2.17 -23.78 18.75
CA SER A 6 -2.47 -23.84 17.32
C SER A 6 -1.93 -22.59 16.62
N THR A 7 -1.24 -22.77 15.49
CA THR A 7 -0.86 -21.69 14.58
C THR A 7 -1.79 -21.60 13.36
N GLY A 8 -2.92 -22.32 13.37
CA GLY A 8 -3.92 -22.38 12.30
C GLY A 8 -3.89 -23.70 11.52
N LEU A 9 -4.66 -23.77 10.44
CA LEU A 9 -4.75 -24.97 9.58
C LEU A 9 -4.93 -24.58 8.10
N THR A 10 -4.12 -25.15 7.21
CA THR A 10 -4.32 -25.01 5.76
C THR A 10 -5.15 -26.18 5.20
N LEU A 11 -6.11 -25.89 4.33
CA LEU A 11 -6.90 -26.88 3.57
C LEU A 11 -7.16 -26.42 2.13
N LEU A 12 -7.78 -27.29 1.32
CA LEU A 12 -8.29 -26.95 -0.01
C LEU A 12 -9.83 -26.97 -0.01
N LEU A 13 -10.46 -25.94 -0.56
CA LEU A 13 -11.90 -25.87 -0.81
C LEU A 13 -12.12 -25.67 -2.31
N ASN A 14 -12.70 -26.68 -2.97
CA ASN A 14 -12.80 -26.75 -4.44
C ASN A 14 -11.46 -26.50 -5.15
N GLY A 15 -10.37 -27.04 -4.59
CA GLY A 15 -8.99 -26.87 -5.10
C GLY A 15 -8.32 -25.53 -4.77
N ILE A 16 -9.06 -24.51 -4.31
CA ILE A 16 -8.50 -23.24 -3.86
C ILE A 16 -7.97 -23.40 -2.42
N PRO A 17 -6.72 -22.99 -2.12
CA PRO A 17 -6.18 -23.10 -0.77
C PRO A 17 -6.70 -22.01 0.17
N TYR A 18 -7.05 -22.42 1.39
CA TYR A 18 -7.44 -21.54 2.49
C TYR A 18 -6.65 -21.88 3.75
N PHE A 19 -6.49 -20.88 4.60
CA PHE A 19 -6.03 -21.00 5.96
C PHE A 19 -7.17 -20.63 6.92
N ILE A 20 -7.41 -21.51 7.88
CA ILE A 20 -8.30 -21.31 9.01
C ILE A 20 -7.49 -20.63 10.10
N SER A 21 -7.94 -19.44 10.52
CA SER A 21 -7.30 -18.71 11.62
C SER A 21 -7.26 -19.56 12.91
N PRO A 22 -6.15 -19.58 13.67
CA PRO A 22 -6.15 -20.16 15.02
C PRO A 22 -7.11 -19.44 15.97
N HIS A 23 -7.44 -18.18 15.67
CA HIS A 23 -8.27 -17.32 16.50
C HIS A 23 -9.75 -17.55 16.22
N ILE A 24 -10.52 -17.79 17.29
CA ILE A 24 -11.98 -17.98 17.23
C ILE A 24 -12.64 -16.60 17.09
N ALA A 25 -13.44 -16.40 16.04
CA ALA A 25 -14.19 -15.17 15.83
C ALA A 25 -15.47 -15.12 16.69
N ALA A 26 -16.14 -16.26 16.86
CA ALA A 26 -17.24 -16.45 17.81
C ALA A 26 -17.49 -17.95 18.05
N THR A 27 -18.06 -18.31 19.20
CA THR A 27 -18.62 -19.66 19.44
C THR A 27 -20.14 -19.59 19.27
N LEU A 28 -20.68 -20.42 18.37
CA LEU A 28 -22.09 -20.38 17.95
C LEU A 28 -22.90 -21.51 18.59
N SER A 29 -24.08 -21.18 19.11
CA SER A 29 -25.09 -22.15 19.51
C SER A 29 -26.02 -22.44 18.31
N LEU A 30 -25.70 -23.47 17.53
CA LEU A 30 -26.56 -23.93 16.44
C LEU A 30 -27.90 -24.45 16.98
N GLN A 31 -29.00 -24.10 16.33
CA GLN A 31 -30.35 -24.53 16.71
C GLN A 31 -30.73 -25.90 16.10
N SER A 32 -29.88 -26.43 15.22
CA SER A 32 -30.03 -27.75 14.60
C SER A 32 -28.66 -28.33 14.23
N SER A 33 -28.57 -29.64 14.03
CA SER A 33 -27.33 -30.31 13.64
C SER A 33 -26.98 -30.05 12.17
N VAL A 34 -25.68 -29.92 11.88
CA VAL A 34 -25.21 -29.78 10.49
C VAL A 34 -25.60 -31.03 9.68
N PRO A 35 -26.27 -30.88 8.51
CA PRO A 35 -26.70 -32.03 7.71
C PRO A 35 -25.54 -32.92 7.26
N LYS A 36 -25.77 -34.24 7.27
CA LYS A 36 -24.75 -35.26 6.99
C LYS A 36 -24.17 -35.21 5.56
N TYR A 37 -24.81 -34.49 4.64
CA TYR A 37 -24.31 -34.29 3.28
C TYR A 37 -23.31 -33.13 3.16
N VAL A 38 -23.11 -32.34 4.23
CA VAL A 38 -22.14 -31.25 4.26
C VAL A 38 -20.77 -31.79 4.67
N GLU A 39 -19.89 -31.95 3.67
CA GLU A 39 -18.50 -32.39 3.82
C GLU A 39 -17.71 -31.52 4.82
N ASP A 40 -16.84 -32.16 5.61
CA ASP A 40 -15.90 -31.51 6.53
C ASP A 40 -14.48 -32.04 6.37
N VAL A 41 -13.50 -31.30 6.90
CA VAL A 41 -12.13 -31.76 7.11
C VAL A 41 -11.71 -31.42 8.54
N LEU A 42 -11.34 -32.43 9.33
CA LEU A 42 -10.93 -32.26 10.74
C LEU A 42 -11.97 -31.53 11.59
N ASP A 43 -13.25 -31.86 11.37
CA ASP A 43 -14.46 -31.26 11.97
C ASP A 43 -14.79 -29.83 11.51
N PHE A 44 -13.98 -29.23 10.63
CA PHE A 44 -14.26 -27.92 10.02
C PHE A 44 -15.12 -28.04 8.75
N VAL A 45 -16.23 -27.30 8.74
CA VAL A 45 -17.13 -27.14 7.59
C VAL A 45 -17.01 -25.71 7.00
N PRO A 46 -16.94 -25.54 5.67
CA PRO A 46 -17.08 -24.24 5.03
C PRO A 46 -18.53 -23.74 5.16
N VAL A 47 -18.71 -22.54 5.71
CA VAL A 47 -20.02 -21.90 5.91
C VAL A 47 -20.05 -20.47 5.39
N ALA A 48 -21.26 -19.95 5.14
CA ALA A 48 -21.47 -18.53 4.94
C ALA A 48 -22.44 -17.96 6.00
N VAL A 49 -21.99 -16.98 6.77
CA VAL A 49 -22.84 -16.21 7.70
C VAL A 49 -23.60 -15.16 6.89
N LEU A 50 -24.92 -15.26 6.87
CA LEU A 50 -25.78 -14.34 6.12
C LEU A 50 -25.91 -12.98 6.83
N PRO A 51 -26.19 -11.89 6.09
CA PRO A 51 -26.60 -10.62 6.69
C PRO A 51 -27.82 -10.80 7.61
N ALA A 52 -27.90 -10.00 8.68
CA ALA A 52 -29.04 -10.03 9.60
C ALA A 52 -30.38 -9.82 8.85
N ALA A 53 -31.41 -10.56 9.25
CA ALA A 53 -32.74 -10.58 8.64
C ALA A 53 -32.78 -10.99 7.14
N SER A 54 -31.77 -11.69 6.63
CA SER A 54 -31.82 -12.32 5.30
C SER A 54 -32.96 -13.35 5.17
N ARG A 55 -33.43 -13.56 3.94
CA ARG A 55 -34.57 -14.42 3.61
C ARG A 55 -34.22 -15.37 2.47
N ALA A 56 -34.92 -16.51 2.39
CA ALA A 56 -34.71 -17.56 1.40
C ALA A 56 -34.62 -17.07 -0.06
N ASP A 57 -35.44 -16.08 -0.40
CA ASP A 57 -35.60 -15.49 -1.73
C ASP A 57 -34.47 -14.51 -2.12
N ASN A 58 -33.78 -13.88 -1.16
CA ASN A 58 -32.75 -12.87 -1.45
C ASN A 58 -31.31 -13.42 -1.53
N VAL A 59 -31.06 -14.64 -1.06
CA VAL A 59 -29.68 -15.18 -0.94
C VAL A 59 -28.93 -15.26 -2.27
N SER A 60 -29.62 -15.57 -3.37
CA SER A 60 -29.00 -15.59 -4.72
C SER A 60 -28.44 -14.23 -5.11
N GLN A 61 -29.14 -13.13 -4.80
CA GLN A 61 -28.68 -11.76 -5.05
C GLN A 61 -27.49 -11.39 -4.16
N ILE A 62 -27.53 -11.80 -2.88
CA ILE A 62 -26.42 -11.61 -1.92
C ILE A 62 -25.14 -12.26 -2.45
N PHE A 63 -25.21 -13.51 -2.92
CA PHE A 63 -24.03 -14.23 -3.40
C PHE A 63 -23.50 -13.77 -4.77
N THR A 64 -24.31 -13.12 -5.61
CA THR A 64 -23.80 -12.39 -6.78
C THR A 64 -22.98 -11.19 -6.32
N ALA A 65 -23.58 -10.29 -5.54
CA ALA A 65 -22.90 -9.09 -5.04
C ALA A 65 -21.62 -9.38 -4.22
N TRP A 66 -21.56 -10.53 -3.54
CA TRP A 66 -20.35 -10.99 -2.85
C TRP A 66 -19.24 -11.43 -3.80
N LYS A 67 -19.56 -12.13 -4.90
CA LYS A 67 -18.55 -12.53 -5.91
C LYS A 67 -17.98 -11.31 -6.66
N ASP A 68 -18.79 -10.26 -6.81
CA ASP A 68 -18.38 -9.01 -7.45
C ASP A 68 -17.45 -8.14 -6.58
N THR A 69 -17.39 -8.41 -5.26
CA THR A 69 -16.69 -7.55 -4.28
C THR A 69 -15.65 -8.26 -3.42
N ASP A 70 -15.77 -9.57 -3.23
CA ASP A 70 -14.86 -10.38 -2.42
C ASP A 70 -14.23 -11.53 -3.20
N ASP A 71 -12.91 -11.65 -3.05
CA ASP A 71 -12.07 -12.64 -3.72
C ASP A 71 -11.77 -13.86 -2.84
N VAL A 72 -12.28 -13.88 -1.60
CA VAL A 72 -12.15 -15.01 -0.65
C VAL A 72 -13.39 -15.92 -0.73
N PHE A 73 -14.59 -15.34 -0.83
CA PHE A 73 -15.85 -16.07 -1.00
C PHE A 73 -15.90 -16.89 -2.31
N GLN A 74 -16.59 -18.03 -2.27
CA GLN A 74 -16.79 -18.93 -3.40
C GLN A 74 -17.99 -19.87 -3.18
N SER A 75 -18.36 -20.64 -4.20
CA SER A 75 -19.45 -21.63 -4.13
C SER A 75 -19.27 -22.71 -3.05
N GLY A 76 -18.05 -23.05 -2.65
CA GLY A 76 -17.79 -24.01 -1.57
C GLY A 76 -18.40 -23.62 -0.22
N PHE A 77 -18.52 -22.31 0.07
CA PHE A 77 -19.16 -21.81 1.29
C PHE A 77 -20.70 -21.77 1.21
N MET A 78 -21.30 -22.04 0.04
CA MET A 78 -22.77 -21.96 -0.16
C MET A 78 -23.53 -23.22 0.29
N ARG A 79 -22.84 -24.31 0.69
CA ARG A 79 -23.48 -25.58 1.09
C ARG A 79 -24.18 -25.51 2.45
N LEU A 80 -23.62 -24.75 3.41
CA LEU A 80 -24.22 -24.52 4.72
C LEU A 80 -24.22 -23.03 5.04
N LEU A 81 -25.42 -22.48 5.20
CA LEU A 81 -25.65 -21.08 5.50
C LEU A 81 -26.06 -20.92 6.96
N LEU A 82 -25.52 -19.90 7.61
CA LEU A 82 -25.79 -19.59 9.00
C LEU A 82 -26.60 -18.29 9.08
N ASN A 83 -27.77 -18.34 9.72
CA ASN A 83 -28.64 -17.18 9.92
C ASN A 83 -28.80 -16.89 11.42
N GLN A 84 -28.56 -15.65 11.85
CA GLN A 84 -28.62 -15.32 13.27
C GLN A 84 -30.08 -15.15 13.72
N THR A 85 -30.45 -15.81 14.82
CA THR A 85 -31.76 -15.65 15.49
C THR A 85 -31.60 -15.09 16.89
N ASN A 86 -32.62 -14.38 17.37
CA ASN A 86 -32.75 -13.95 18.77
C ASN A 86 -33.65 -14.88 19.59
N ASN A 87 -34.28 -15.87 18.95
CA ASN A 87 -35.19 -16.81 19.59
C ASN A 87 -34.51 -18.19 19.71
N SER A 88 -34.47 -18.75 20.92
CA SER A 88 -34.03 -20.12 21.21
C SER A 88 -35.10 -21.17 20.92
N ASP A 89 -36.37 -20.75 20.89
CA ASP A 89 -37.50 -21.66 20.92
C ASP A 89 -38.08 -21.77 19.50
N THR A 90 -37.64 -22.83 18.81
CA THR A 90 -37.94 -23.23 17.42
C THR A 90 -37.22 -22.49 16.28
N SER A 91 -36.33 -23.22 15.63
CA SER A 91 -36.08 -23.14 14.19
C SER A 91 -35.71 -24.52 13.67
N ILE A 92 -36.42 -25.02 12.66
CA ILE A 92 -36.06 -26.27 11.97
C ILE A 92 -34.86 -25.98 11.05
N ALA A 93 -34.02 -26.98 10.75
CA ALA A 93 -33.10 -26.85 9.61
C ALA A 93 -33.93 -26.82 8.32
N GLU A 94 -33.98 -25.68 7.64
CA GLU A 94 -34.68 -25.57 6.36
C GLU A 94 -33.70 -25.86 5.21
N ASP A 95 -33.95 -26.94 4.47
CA ASP A 95 -33.27 -27.23 3.20
C ASP A 95 -33.79 -26.26 2.13
N ILE A 96 -33.08 -25.16 1.90
CA ILE A 96 -33.49 -24.13 0.94
C ILE A 96 -32.78 -24.38 -0.40
N LYS A 97 -33.56 -24.69 -1.43
CA LYS A 97 -33.06 -24.80 -2.82
C LYS A 97 -32.84 -23.41 -3.41
N ILE A 98 -31.70 -22.80 -3.07
CA ILE A 98 -31.31 -21.45 -3.49
C ILE A 98 -30.83 -21.41 -4.95
N THR A 99 -30.40 -22.55 -5.51
CA THR A 99 -30.02 -22.70 -6.92
C THR A 99 -30.50 -24.04 -7.50
N ASN A 100 -30.49 -24.15 -8.83
CA ASN A 100 -30.73 -25.42 -9.54
C ASN A 100 -29.51 -26.37 -9.54
N GLU A 101 -28.34 -25.92 -9.06
CA GLU A 101 -27.06 -26.62 -9.26
C GLU A 101 -26.47 -27.19 -7.96
N THR A 102 -26.73 -26.57 -6.80
CA THR A 102 -26.30 -27.08 -5.49
C THR A 102 -27.39 -26.87 -4.42
N PRO A 103 -27.76 -27.89 -3.62
CA PRO A 103 -28.56 -27.71 -2.41
C PRO A 103 -27.81 -26.89 -1.35
N SER A 104 -28.54 -26.06 -0.60
CA SER A 104 -28.03 -25.31 0.54
C SER A 104 -28.86 -25.62 1.78
N ALA A 105 -28.19 -25.99 2.88
CA ALA A 105 -28.82 -26.03 4.19
C ALA A 105 -28.82 -24.64 4.81
N VAL A 106 -29.91 -24.23 5.47
CA VAL A 106 -29.92 -23.07 6.37
C VAL A 106 -30.08 -23.55 7.82
N VAL A 107 -29.09 -23.21 8.65
CA VAL A 107 -29.08 -23.49 10.09
C VAL A 107 -29.09 -22.18 10.85
N SER A 108 -30.09 -21.99 11.71
CA SER A 108 -30.12 -20.84 12.60
C SER A 108 -29.12 -21.00 13.74
N PHE A 109 -28.55 -19.88 14.21
CA PHE A 109 -27.66 -19.87 15.37
C PHE A 109 -27.96 -18.70 16.30
N THR A 110 -27.64 -18.88 17.58
CA THR A 110 -27.53 -17.79 18.57
C THR A 110 -26.06 -17.59 18.95
N THR A 111 -25.70 -16.38 19.36
CA THR A 111 -24.34 -15.96 19.72
C THR A 111 -24.40 -14.83 20.76
N ARG A 112 -23.33 -14.64 21.53
CA ARG A 112 -23.15 -13.47 22.43
C ARG A 112 -22.33 -12.35 21.78
N SER A 113 -21.60 -12.66 20.72
CA SER A 113 -20.75 -11.73 19.98
C SER A 113 -21.41 -11.36 18.65
N ASN A 114 -21.20 -10.13 18.18
CA ASN A 114 -21.55 -9.78 16.81
C ASN A 114 -20.68 -10.59 15.82
N VAL A 115 -21.31 -11.23 14.83
CA VAL A 115 -20.62 -12.01 13.81
C VAL A 115 -20.84 -11.34 12.46
N PRO A 116 -19.79 -10.78 11.82
CA PRO A 116 -19.91 -10.23 10.48
C PRO A 116 -20.40 -11.26 9.45
N LYS A 117 -20.98 -10.76 8.36
CA LYS A 117 -21.37 -11.56 7.20
C LYS A 117 -20.13 -12.09 6.46
N GLY A 118 -20.27 -13.20 5.73
CA GLY A 118 -19.24 -13.70 4.80
C GLY A 118 -18.86 -15.17 4.99
N PRO A 119 -17.79 -15.64 4.31
CA PRO A 119 -17.29 -17.02 4.42
C PRO A 119 -16.57 -17.27 5.74
N TYR A 120 -16.76 -18.43 6.35
CA TYR A 120 -16.02 -18.88 7.55
C TYR A 120 -15.80 -20.39 7.51
N PHE A 121 -15.01 -20.90 8.46
CA PHE A 121 -14.96 -22.33 8.78
C PHE A 121 -15.50 -22.57 10.19
N LEU A 122 -16.48 -23.47 10.29
CA LEU A 122 -17.18 -23.82 11.53
C LEU A 122 -16.70 -25.19 12.04
N ARG A 123 -16.19 -25.27 13.27
CA ARG A 123 -15.83 -26.52 13.95
C ARG A 123 -17.08 -27.13 14.60
N LYS A 124 -17.71 -28.10 13.93
CA LYS A 124 -19.07 -28.58 14.27
C LYS A 124 -19.21 -29.11 15.70
N GLY A 125 -18.19 -29.79 16.23
CA GLY A 125 -18.19 -30.36 17.58
C GLY A 125 -18.06 -29.34 18.73
N THR A 126 -17.87 -28.05 18.41
CA THR A 126 -17.69 -26.96 19.38
C THR A 126 -18.61 -25.77 19.14
N GLY A 127 -19.01 -25.52 17.89
CA GLY A 127 -19.63 -24.27 17.48
C GLY A 127 -18.62 -23.16 17.17
N ASP A 128 -17.31 -23.38 17.32
CA ASP A 128 -16.29 -22.35 17.09
C ASP A 128 -16.19 -21.98 15.60
N LEU A 129 -16.36 -20.69 15.33
CA LEU A 129 -16.33 -20.08 14.01
C LEU A 129 -14.99 -19.37 13.80
N HIS A 130 -14.28 -19.73 12.75
CA HIS A 130 -12.95 -19.22 12.42
C HIS A 130 -12.98 -18.50 11.06
N GLN A 131 -12.30 -17.36 10.97
CA GLN A 131 -12.19 -16.61 9.71
C GLN A 131 -11.44 -17.43 8.64
N ALA A 132 -11.94 -17.33 7.42
CA ALA A 132 -11.36 -17.90 6.21
C ALA A 132 -10.38 -16.89 5.59
N TYR A 133 -9.10 -17.27 5.53
CA TYR A 133 -8.08 -16.54 4.78
C TYR A 133 -7.81 -17.31 3.50
N ARG A 134 -8.10 -16.74 2.31
CA ARG A 134 -7.66 -17.35 1.05
C ARG A 134 -6.15 -17.22 0.96
N LEU A 135 -5.47 -18.26 0.48
CA LEU A 135 -4.02 -18.23 0.28
C LEU A 135 -3.68 -17.90 -1.17
N TYR A 136 -2.77 -16.95 -1.36
CA TYR A 136 -2.24 -16.51 -2.64
C TYR A 136 -0.73 -16.74 -2.70
N ASP A 137 -0.20 -16.91 -3.91
CA ASP A 137 1.24 -16.97 -4.15
C ASP A 137 1.78 -15.56 -4.47
N ASP A 138 2.87 -15.15 -3.83
CA ASP A 138 3.56 -13.89 -4.13
C ASP A 138 4.43 -14.03 -5.39
N THR A 139 3.77 -14.19 -6.55
CA THR A 139 4.46 -14.37 -7.85
C THR A 139 5.33 -13.18 -8.25
N ALA A 140 5.09 -12.00 -7.65
CA ALA A 140 5.88 -10.79 -7.87
C ALA A 140 7.14 -10.70 -6.98
N GLY A 141 7.27 -11.54 -5.95
CA GLY A 141 8.32 -11.42 -4.92
C GLY A 141 8.29 -10.05 -4.22
N ALA A 142 7.08 -9.53 -3.96
CA ALA A 142 6.85 -8.21 -3.39
C ALA A 142 6.93 -8.18 -1.86
N PHE A 143 6.73 -9.32 -1.20
CA PHE A 143 6.70 -9.45 0.25
C PHE A 143 8.02 -10.01 0.81
N THR A 144 8.28 -9.73 2.08
CA THR A 144 9.48 -10.21 2.82
C THR A 144 9.13 -11.05 4.05
N GLU A 145 7.86 -11.01 4.46
CA GLU A 145 7.25 -11.86 5.49
C GLU A 145 5.74 -11.88 5.20
N ALA A 146 5.05 -12.98 5.55
CA ALA A 146 3.59 -13.06 5.47
C ALA A 146 3.00 -12.95 6.88
N LEU A 147 2.02 -12.08 7.09
CA LEU A 147 1.52 -11.73 8.42
C LEU A 147 0.05 -12.11 8.64
N LEU A 148 -0.29 -12.30 9.91
CA LEU A 148 -1.62 -12.60 10.42
C LEU A 148 -1.90 -11.72 11.64
N ASP A 149 -3.09 -11.12 11.70
CA ASP A 149 -3.59 -10.34 12.85
C ASP A 149 -3.95 -11.27 14.01
N ASN A 150 -3.61 -10.87 15.25
CA ASN A 150 -3.96 -11.60 16.46
C ASN A 150 -5.30 -11.19 17.09
N ASN A 151 -5.98 -10.20 16.50
CA ASN A 151 -7.20 -9.54 17.02
C ASN A 151 -7.01 -8.80 18.36
N ASP A 152 -5.75 -8.62 18.81
CA ASP A 152 -5.36 -7.86 20.00
C ASP A 152 -4.54 -6.59 19.69
N GLY A 153 -4.36 -6.27 18.41
CA GLY A 153 -3.52 -5.17 17.92
C GLY A 153 -2.05 -5.56 17.65
N THR A 154 -1.68 -6.82 17.89
CA THR A 154 -0.40 -7.41 17.49
C THR A 154 -0.55 -8.32 16.26
N PHE A 155 0.59 -8.66 15.66
CA PHE A 155 0.68 -9.55 14.51
C PHE A 155 1.56 -10.77 14.82
N GLN A 156 1.39 -11.83 14.05
CA GLN A 156 2.30 -12.97 14.00
C GLN A 156 2.62 -13.34 12.55
N VAL A 157 3.67 -14.14 12.35
CA VAL A 157 3.98 -14.71 11.03
C VAL A 157 2.91 -15.75 10.67
N LEU A 158 2.41 -15.69 9.43
CA LEU A 158 1.42 -16.62 8.92
C LEU A 158 2.02 -18.02 8.75
N SER A 159 1.55 -18.98 9.54
CA SER A 159 2.03 -20.37 9.55
C SER A 159 1.44 -21.20 8.39
N ALA A 160 1.51 -20.70 7.16
CA ALA A 160 0.96 -21.34 5.96
C ALA A 160 1.94 -21.28 4.77
N LYS A 161 1.98 -22.34 3.96
CA LYS A 161 2.71 -22.38 2.68
C LYS A 161 1.91 -23.17 1.65
N ILE A 162 1.70 -22.57 0.47
CA ILE A 162 1.21 -23.25 -0.74
C ILE A 162 2.38 -23.48 -1.71
N PRO A 163 2.23 -24.38 -2.71
CA PRO A 163 3.23 -24.53 -3.77
C PRO A 163 3.51 -23.19 -4.46
N GLY A 164 4.80 -22.81 -4.55
CA GLY A 164 5.26 -21.54 -5.10
C GLY A 164 6.78 -21.44 -5.02
N SER A 165 7.43 -20.96 -6.07
CA SER A 165 8.88 -21.11 -6.32
C SER A 165 9.72 -20.09 -5.53
N ALA A 166 10.06 -20.45 -4.28
CA ALA A 166 10.73 -19.56 -3.30
C ALA A 166 9.97 -18.25 -2.96
N THR A 167 8.70 -18.18 -3.35
CA THR A 167 7.73 -17.11 -3.08
C THR A 167 7.10 -17.24 -1.69
N PHE A 168 6.59 -16.13 -1.16
CA PHE A 168 5.76 -16.13 0.05
C PHE A 168 4.32 -16.56 -0.24
N THR A 169 3.63 -17.05 0.79
CA THR A 169 2.20 -17.37 0.75
C THR A 169 1.44 -16.29 1.52
N ILE A 170 0.64 -15.50 0.83
CA ILE A 170 -0.08 -14.37 1.44
C ILE A 170 -1.49 -14.83 1.80
N GLY A 171 -1.79 -14.81 3.10
CA GLY A 171 -3.11 -15.11 3.65
C GLY A 171 -3.99 -13.87 3.68
N VAL A 172 -5.19 -13.98 3.15
CA VAL A 172 -6.02 -12.84 2.77
C VAL A 172 -7.45 -13.01 3.31
N PRO A 173 -7.90 -12.18 4.29
CA PRO A 173 -9.25 -12.29 4.86
C PRO A 173 -10.32 -11.69 3.94
N SER A 174 -11.54 -12.20 4.04
CA SER A 174 -12.68 -11.70 3.25
C SER A 174 -12.96 -10.21 3.52
N ARG A 175 -13.26 -9.44 2.46
CA ARG A 175 -13.70 -8.04 2.60
C ARG A 175 -15.05 -7.93 3.31
N LEU A 176 -15.87 -8.98 3.23
CA LEU A 176 -17.25 -9.01 3.72
C LEU A 176 -17.37 -8.89 5.24
N TYR A 177 -16.30 -9.20 5.99
CA TYR A 177 -16.25 -9.05 7.44
C TYR A 177 -16.27 -7.59 7.92
N TYR A 178 -16.14 -6.63 7.00
CA TYR A 178 -15.87 -5.24 7.30
C TYR A 178 -16.85 -4.33 6.54
N GLU A 179 -17.36 -3.32 7.21
CA GLU A 179 -18.19 -2.28 6.61
C GLU A 179 -17.59 -0.90 6.94
N PRO A 180 -17.27 -0.05 5.94
CA PRO A 180 -16.78 1.30 6.19
C PRO A 180 -17.80 2.15 6.95
N SER A 181 -17.31 2.92 7.93
CA SER A 181 -18.11 3.88 8.71
C SER A 181 -17.32 5.17 8.92
N ASP A 182 -17.94 6.23 9.42
CA ASP A 182 -17.25 7.51 9.68
C ASP A 182 -16.08 7.36 10.67
N THR A 183 -16.18 6.41 11.61
CA THR A 183 -15.14 6.09 12.59
C THR A 183 -14.12 5.05 12.12
N LYS A 184 -14.49 4.20 11.14
CA LYS A 184 -13.56 3.27 10.45
C LYS A 184 -13.68 3.45 8.93
N PRO A 185 -13.25 4.61 8.39
CA PRO A 185 -13.59 5.06 7.04
C PRO A 185 -12.86 4.34 5.91
N LEU A 186 -12.07 3.32 6.25
CA LEU A 186 -11.14 2.61 5.39
C LEU A 186 -11.18 1.07 5.59
N ALA A 187 -12.21 0.57 6.29
CA ALA A 187 -12.43 -0.85 6.59
C ALA A 187 -12.61 -1.73 5.34
N GLY A 188 -12.06 -2.95 5.37
CA GLY A 188 -12.34 -4.00 4.38
C GLY A 188 -11.51 -4.01 3.09
N VAL A 189 -10.54 -3.11 2.94
CA VAL A 189 -9.62 -3.07 1.79
C VAL A 189 -8.36 -3.94 2.13
N ARG A 190 -7.20 -3.91 1.43
CA ARG A 190 -5.94 -4.57 1.89
C ARG A 190 -4.63 -3.80 1.54
N ILE A 191 -3.67 -3.66 2.49
CA ILE A 191 -2.33 -3.04 2.31
C ILE A 191 -1.17 -4.01 2.56
N ALA A 192 -0.03 -3.71 1.95
CA ALA A 192 1.28 -4.20 2.38
C ALA A 192 2.01 -3.12 3.19
N VAL A 193 2.61 -3.50 4.32
CA VAL A 193 3.46 -2.62 5.14
C VAL A 193 4.92 -2.86 4.77
N LYS A 194 5.68 -1.79 4.55
CA LYS A 194 7.11 -1.89 4.23
C LYS A 194 7.90 -2.22 5.51
N ASP A 195 8.83 -3.18 5.42
CA ASP A 195 9.72 -3.69 6.49
C ASP A 195 10.74 -2.67 7.06
N ILE A 196 10.41 -1.38 7.04
CA ILE A 196 11.06 -0.31 7.81
C ILE A 196 10.10 0.39 8.79
N PHE A 197 8.81 0.00 8.79
CA PHE A 197 7.82 0.39 9.78
C PHE A 197 7.62 -0.73 10.80
N SER A 198 7.64 -0.38 12.08
CA SER A 198 7.44 -1.33 13.17
C SER A 198 5.98 -1.77 13.28
N LEU A 199 5.77 -3.06 13.56
CA LEU A 199 4.48 -3.70 13.80
C LEU A 199 4.59 -4.51 15.09
N ALA A 200 3.69 -4.28 16.06
CA ALA A 200 3.70 -4.99 17.33
C ALA A 200 3.56 -6.51 17.14
N GLY A 201 4.29 -7.29 17.93
CA GLY A 201 4.27 -8.77 17.90
C GLY A 201 5.24 -9.41 16.90
N VAL A 202 5.69 -8.68 15.87
CA VAL A 202 6.63 -9.21 14.86
C VAL A 202 7.98 -8.51 14.83
N LYS A 203 9.00 -9.24 14.37
CA LYS A 203 10.34 -8.71 14.06
C LYS A 203 10.29 -7.87 12.78
N GLN A 204 11.09 -6.82 12.75
CA GLN A 204 11.37 -5.99 11.58
C GLN A 204 12.77 -6.34 11.09
N SER A 205 12.97 -6.62 9.80
CA SER A 205 14.27 -7.02 9.23
C SER A 205 15.09 -5.83 8.71
N ASN A 206 14.47 -4.71 8.34
CA ASN A 206 15.12 -3.61 7.61
C ASN A 206 15.84 -4.09 6.33
N GLY A 207 15.37 -5.18 5.71
CA GLY A 207 16.05 -5.88 4.61
C GLY A 207 17.37 -6.58 4.98
N ASN A 208 17.63 -6.84 6.27
CA ASN A 208 18.89 -7.41 6.77
C ASN A 208 18.66 -8.60 7.73
N ARG A 209 19.23 -9.76 7.40
CA ARG A 209 19.12 -10.98 8.22
C ARG A 209 19.81 -10.86 9.58
N ALA A 210 20.96 -10.20 9.66
CA ALA A 210 21.66 -9.99 10.93
C ALA A 210 20.85 -9.07 11.87
N TRP A 211 20.17 -8.04 11.32
CA TRP A 211 19.22 -7.21 12.07
C TRP A 211 18.04 -8.04 12.60
N TYR A 212 17.40 -8.83 11.72
CA TYR A 212 16.28 -9.71 12.08
C TYR A 212 16.63 -10.72 13.17
N HIS A 213 17.84 -11.28 13.17
CA HIS A 213 18.28 -12.22 14.20
C HIS A 213 18.73 -11.53 15.50
N LEU A 214 19.25 -10.30 15.44
CA LEU A 214 19.68 -9.51 16.59
C LEU A 214 18.51 -9.01 17.44
N TYR A 215 17.61 -8.21 16.85
CA TYR A 215 16.57 -7.50 17.61
C TYR A 215 15.34 -8.37 17.90
N PRO A 216 14.63 -8.17 19.02
CA PRO A 216 13.38 -8.88 19.32
C PRO A 216 12.24 -8.47 18.37
N ALA A 217 11.05 -9.05 18.56
CA ALA A 217 9.83 -8.50 17.98
C ALA A 217 9.55 -7.09 18.54
N ASN A 218 8.93 -6.21 17.74
CA ASN A 218 8.55 -4.89 18.22
C ASN A 218 7.43 -5.01 19.26
N ASN A 219 7.50 -4.18 20.30
CA ASN A 219 6.44 -4.07 21.31
C ASN A 219 5.37 -3.02 20.94
N ILE A 220 5.63 -2.18 19.93
CA ILE A 220 4.72 -1.14 19.45
C ILE A 220 4.63 -1.15 17.91
N THR A 221 3.46 -0.79 17.41
CA THR A 221 3.28 -0.44 15.99
C THR A 221 3.66 1.04 15.80
N GLY A 222 4.35 1.36 14.70
CA GLY A 222 4.80 2.72 14.40
C GLY A 222 3.63 3.65 14.07
N THR A 223 3.69 4.90 14.55
CA THR A 223 2.57 5.88 14.55
C THR A 223 1.77 5.96 13.25
N ALA A 224 2.44 5.97 12.10
CA ALA A 224 1.78 6.00 10.78
C ALA A 224 0.86 4.79 10.56
N ILE A 225 1.30 3.59 10.94
CA ILE A 225 0.56 2.34 10.77
C ILE A 225 -0.49 2.16 11.88
N SER A 226 -0.22 2.61 13.11
CA SER A 226 -1.21 2.58 14.21
C SER A 226 -2.45 3.38 13.85
N ARG A 227 -2.28 4.62 13.35
CA ARG A 227 -3.40 5.45 12.88
C ARG A 227 -4.20 4.77 11.77
N LEU A 228 -3.52 4.05 10.86
CA LEU A 228 -4.21 3.25 9.86
C LEU A 228 -5.06 2.16 10.52
N ILE A 229 -4.49 1.30 11.36
CA ILE A 229 -5.24 0.24 12.06
C ILE A 229 -6.45 0.82 12.84
N GLU A 230 -6.28 1.96 13.51
CA GLU A 230 -7.35 2.68 14.24
C GLU A 230 -8.53 3.07 13.34
N ALA A 231 -8.26 3.66 12.16
CA ALA A 231 -9.26 3.97 11.13
C ALA A 231 -9.78 2.72 10.38
N GLY A 232 -9.45 1.52 10.87
CA GLY A 232 -9.76 0.23 10.25
C GLY A 232 -9.04 0.03 8.91
N ALA A 233 -7.94 0.72 8.67
CA ALA A 233 -7.62 1.24 7.36
C ALA A 233 -6.71 0.39 6.49
N ILE A 234 -7.15 0.21 5.24
CA ILE A 234 -6.51 -0.79 4.41
C ILE A 234 -6.54 -0.59 2.86
N VAL A 235 -6.90 0.48 2.13
CA VAL A 235 -6.91 1.93 2.34
C VAL A 235 -7.54 2.61 1.08
N LEU A 236 -7.91 3.89 1.12
CA LEU A 236 -8.22 4.77 -0.04
C LEU A 236 -7.43 6.09 0.11
N TRP A 237 -6.99 6.72 -0.98
CA TRP A 237 -5.83 7.64 -0.95
C TRP A 237 -5.97 8.93 -0.11
N ASP A 238 -7.02 9.76 -0.25
CA ASP A 238 -7.11 10.98 0.58
C ASP A 238 -7.23 10.64 2.08
N LYS A 239 -8.12 9.70 2.39
CA LYS A 239 -8.33 9.19 3.75
C LYS A 239 -7.06 8.54 4.32
N LEU A 240 -6.26 7.82 3.52
CA LEU A 240 -4.92 7.32 3.88
C LEU A 240 -4.03 8.48 4.33
N GLN A 241 -3.95 9.56 3.54
CA GLN A 241 -3.05 10.68 3.80
C GLN A 241 -3.49 11.43 5.08
N ALA A 242 -4.79 11.72 5.22
CA ALA A 242 -5.36 12.34 6.41
C ALA A 242 -5.10 11.52 7.68
N VAL A 243 -5.32 10.21 7.63
CA VAL A 243 -5.05 9.29 8.75
C VAL A 243 -3.55 9.18 9.03
N THR A 244 -2.71 9.03 8.00
CA THR A 244 -1.25 8.86 8.16
C THR A 244 -0.61 10.08 8.81
N TYR A 245 -0.86 11.28 8.29
CA TYR A 245 -0.20 12.51 8.73
C TYR A 245 -0.93 13.21 9.89
N GLY A 246 -2.24 13.04 10.03
CA GLY A 246 -3.04 13.65 11.09
C GLY A 246 -3.07 15.17 10.98
N PRO A 247 -2.74 15.94 12.04
CA PRO A 247 -2.86 17.40 12.04
C PRO A 247 -1.93 18.12 11.04
N ASN A 248 -0.98 17.40 10.42
CA ASN A 248 -0.12 17.92 9.36
C ASN A 248 -0.78 17.84 7.95
N TYR A 249 -2.01 17.35 7.83
CA TYR A 249 -2.72 17.20 6.57
C TYR A 249 -4.12 17.81 6.61
N THR A 250 -4.35 18.79 5.75
CA THR A 250 -5.69 19.35 5.48
C THR A 250 -6.34 18.58 4.35
N SER A 251 -7.30 17.70 4.63
CA SER A 251 -8.11 17.09 3.57
C SER A 251 -8.96 18.16 2.88
N LEU A 252 -9.04 18.05 1.54
CA LEU A 252 -9.98 18.82 0.72
C LEU A 252 -10.96 17.87 0.00
N ALA A 253 -11.11 16.61 0.44
CA ALA A 253 -11.92 15.61 -0.27
C ALA A 253 -13.40 16.03 -0.44
N GLU A 254 -13.98 16.71 0.56
CA GLU A 254 -15.39 17.13 0.59
C GLU A 254 -15.59 18.61 0.23
N VAL A 255 -14.51 19.35 -0.04
CA VAL A 255 -14.53 20.79 -0.30
C VAL A 255 -14.06 21.05 -1.72
N LYS A 256 -14.80 21.84 -2.51
CA LYS A 256 -14.34 22.24 -3.84
C LYS A 256 -13.15 23.22 -3.70
N PRO A 257 -11.94 22.86 -4.14
CA PRO A 257 -10.78 23.74 -4.04
C PRO A 257 -10.75 24.74 -5.20
N LYS A 258 -9.86 25.72 -5.08
CA LYS A 258 -9.58 26.72 -6.10
C LYS A 258 -8.20 26.46 -6.68
N TYR A 259 -8.11 25.63 -7.72
CA TYR A 259 -6.82 25.19 -8.25
C TYR A 259 -5.94 26.35 -8.76
N PRO A 260 -4.61 26.31 -8.53
CA PRO A 260 -3.71 27.32 -9.04
C PRO A 260 -3.67 27.33 -10.58
N THR A 261 -3.87 28.49 -11.20
CA THR A 261 -3.88 28.68 -12.67
C THR A 261 -2.49 28.61 -13.31
N LYS A 262 -1.41 28.62 -12.52
CA LYS A 262 -0.02 28.60 -12.97
C LYS A 262 0.51 27.15 -12.99
N ILE A 263 0.49 26.51 -14.16
CA ILE A 263 1.13 25.21 -14.36
C ILE A 263 2.57 25.42 -14.84
N ILE A 264 3.52 24.71 -14.24
CA ILE A 264 4.95 24.83 -14.51
C ILE A 264 5.51 23.44 -14.83
N THR A 265 6.14 23.25 -15.98
CA THR A 265 6.84 21.99 -16.31
C THR A 265 8.33 22.08 -16.02
N VAL A 266 8.88 21.03 -15.43
CA VAL A 266 10.32 20.86 -15.17
C VAL A 266 10.79 19.56 -15.83
N SER A 267 11.86 19.63 -16.62
CA SER A 267 12.46 18.48 -17.34
C SER A 267 11.44 17.66 -18.15
N TYR A 268 10.43 18.32 -18.72
CA TYR A 268 9.42 17.68 -19.55
C TYR A 268 10.00 17.23 -20.90
N PRO A 269 9.66 16.01 -21.39
CA PRO A 269 9.96 15.62 -22.76
C PRO A 269 9.15 16.44 -23.77
N ASN A 270 9.64 16.53 -25.00
CA ASN A 270 8.91 17.09 -26.12
C ASN A 270 7.82 16.12 -26.64
N SER A 271 6.93 16.61 -27.50
CA SER A 271 5.84 15.81 -28.09
C SER A 271 6.26 14.91 -29.27
N THR A 272 7.55 14.53 -29.41
CA THR A 272 8.02 13.65 -30.51
C THR A 272 8.06 12.17 -30.13
N THR A 273 7.52 11.80 -28.97
CA THR A 273 7.41 10.41 -28.49
C THR A 273 6.00 10.19 -27.91
N GLU A 274 5.51 8.95 -27.88
CA GLU A 274 4.18 8.63 -27.31
C GLU A 274 4.07 9.07 -25.84
N ALA A 275 5.09 8.78 -25.02
CA ALA A 275 5.13 9.22 -23.63
C ALA A 275 5.18 10.75 -23.50
N GLY A 276 5.89 11.43 -24.40
CA GLY A 276 5.92 12.88 -24.47
C GLY A 276 4.57 13.50 -24.87
N LEU A 277 3.86 12.89 -25.83
CA LEU A 277 2.50 13.26 -26.21
C LEU A 277 1.55 13.11 -25.01
N LEU A 278 1.56 11.96 -24.32
CA LEU A 278 0.74 11.73 -23.13
C LEU A 278 0.99 12.79 -22.04
N LEU A 279 2.25 13.08 -21.72
CA LEU A 279 2.61 14.05 -20.68
C LEU A 279 2.23 15.50 -21.05
N ASN A 280 2.45 15.93 -22.30
CA ASN A 280 2.09 17.28 -22.76
C ASN A 280 0.58 17.45 -22.97
N ASN A 281 -0.12 16.41 -23.42
CA ASN A 281 -1.59 16.38 -23.47
C ASN A 281 -2.18 16.49 -22.06
N PHE A 282 -1.64 15.76 -21.07
CA PHE A 282 -2.04 15.90 -19.67
C PHE A 282 -1.80 17.33 -19.15
N ALA A 283 -0.61 17.91 -19.36
CA ALA A 283 -0.32 19.27 -18.91
C ALA A 283 -1.27 20.31 -19.54
N THR A 284 -1.63 20.12 -20.81
CA THR A 284 -2.58 20.97 -21.54
C THR A 284 -4.01 20.79 -21.02
N ALA A 285 -4.44 19.55 -20.76
CA ALA A 285 -5.75 19.25 -20.19
C ALA A 285 -5.90 19.80 -18.76
N LEU A 286 -4.86 19.65 -17.93
CA LEU A 286 -4.81 20.22 -16.58
C LEU A 286 -4.86 21.75 -16.62
N ALA A 287 -4.07 22.41 -17.47
CA ALA A 287 -4.10 23.86 -17.63
C ALA A 287 -5.49 24.35 -18.08
N LYS A 288 -6.15 23.65 -19.02
CA LYS A 288 -7.53 23.95 -19.42
C LYS A 288 -8.51 23.77 -18.25
N PHE A 289 -8.40 22.68 -17.49
CA PHE A 289 -9.28 22.36 -16.35
C PHE A 289 -9.19 23.42 -15.24
N VAL A 290 -7.99 23.89 -14.90
CA VAL A 290 -7.80 24.94 -13.87
C VAL A 290 -8.07 26.37 -14.39
N GLY A 291 -8.40 26.55 -15.67
CA GLY A 291 -8.56 27.88 -16.27
C GLY A 291 -7.25 28.67 -16.38
N GLY A 292 -6.14 27.97 -16.61
CA GLY A 292 -4.77 28.46 -16.49
C GLY A 292 -3.89 28.26 -17.73
N ASN A 293 -2.57 28.36 -17.54
CA ASN A 293 -1.58 28.17 -18.60
C ASN A 293 -0.40 27.29 -18.17
N VAL A 294 0.32 26.75 -19.16
CA VAL A 294 1.57 26.00 -18.97
C VAL A 294 2.76 26.91 -19.26
N SER A 295 3.77 26.85 -18.39
CA SER A 295 5.07 27.51 -18.53
C SER A 295 6.18 26.51 -18.24
N THR A 296 7.40 26.74 -18.73
CA THR A 296 8.55 25.84 -18.50
C THR A 296 9.57 26.49 -17.56
N LEU A 297 10.08 25.73 -16.58
CA LEU A 297 11.09 26.17 -15.62
C LEU A 297 12.40 25.38 -15.78
N ASN A 298 13.47 26.10 -16.13
CA ASN A 298 14.83 25.63 -15.92
C ASN A 298 15.28 26.01 -14.50
N VAL A 299 15.23 25.05 -13.57
CA VAL A 299 15.53 25.26 -12.14
C VAL A 299 16.97 25.78 -11.94
N ALA A 300 17.95 25.22 -12.66
CA ALA A 300 19.35 25.61 -12.55
C ALA A 300 19.63 27.03 -13.07
N GLN A 301 18.96 27.43 -14.16
CA GLN A 301 19.05 28.80 -14.67
C GLN A 301 18.37 29.80 -13.72
N ARG A 302 17.20 29.44 -13.17
CA ARG A 302 16.46 30.29 -12.23
C ARG A 302 17.17 30.44 -10.89
N TRP A 303 17.97 29.45 -10.47
CA TRP A 303 18.84 29.54 -9.29
C TRP A 303 19.84 30.70 -9.38
N GLY A 304 20.45 30.91 -10.54
CA GLY A 304 21.42 31.99 -10.77
C GLY A 304 20.83 33.40 -10.89
N THR A 305 19.53 33.59 -10.61
CA THR A 305 18.85 34.90 -10.71
C THR A 305 19.01 35.68 -9.40
N ARG A 306 20.03 36.56 -9.34
CA ARG A 306 20.45 37.34 -8.15
C ARG A 306 19.34 38.18 -7.51
N GLU A 307 18.37 38.62 -8.30
CA GLU A 307 17.20 39.39 -7.86
C GLU A 307 16.25 38.55 -6.98
N THR A 308 16.42 37.23 -6.95
CA THR A 308 15.52 36.29 -6.25
C THR A 308 16.24 35.20 -5.45
N ASN A 309 17.53 34.95 -5.67
CA ASN A 309 18.31 34.02 -4.85
C ASN A 309 19.51 34.73 -4.21
N PRO A 310 19.61 34.80 -2.86
CA PRO A 310 20.78 35.36 -2.19
C PRO A 310 22.03 34.46 -2.28
N ASN A 311 21.91 33.27 -2.87
CA ASN A 311 23.01 32.31 -3.13
C ASN A 311 23.23 32.08 -4.65
N ALA A 312 22.87 33.06 -5.48
CA ALA A 312 22.88 32.96 -6.95
C ALA A 312 24.28 32.81 -7.57
N GLU A 313 25.33 33.16 -6.82
CA GLU A 313 26.73 32.95 -7.16
C GLU A 313 27.21 31.50 -6.96
N LEU A 314 26.49 30.69 -6.18
CA LEU A 314 26.79 29.26 -6.05
C LEU A 314 26.30 28.50 -7.28
N ASN A 315 27.16 27.64 -7.85
CA ASN A 315 26.80 26.78 -8.97
C ASN A 315 25.79 25.71 -8.55
N PHE A 316 24.54 25.86 -8.98
CA PHE A 316 23.43 24.95 -8.69
C PHE A 316 23.79 23.46 -8.83
N THR A 317 24.47 23.10 -9.91
CA THR A 317 24.82 21.70 -10.21
C THR A 317 25.78 21.18 -9.16
N GLU A 318 26.85 21.92 -8.87
CA GLU A 318 27.88 21.54 -7.89
C GLU A 318 27.30 21.46 -6.48
N THR A 319 26.58 22.50 -6.04
CA THR A 319 25.94 22.62 -4.72
C THR A 319 24.99 21.45 -4.41
N LEU A 320 24.24 20.96 -5.40
CA LEU A 320 23.25 19.89 -5.19
C LEU A 320 23.73 18.50 -5.65
N ASN A 321 24.86 18.39 -6.34
CA ASN A 321 25.38 17.13 -6.88
C ASN A 321 25.53 16.04 -5.81
N ILE A 322 26.15 16.38 -4.67
CA ILE A 322 26.44 15.43 -3.58
C ILE A 322 25.50 15.56 -2.39
N THR A 323 24.70 16.63 -2.31
CA THR A 323 23.87 16.95 -1.14
C THR A 323 22.87 15.84 -0.79
N TYR A 324 22.17 15.24 -1.76
CA TYR A 324 21.27 14.11 -1.49
C TYR A 324 21.97 12.83 -0.99
N PRO A 325 22.99 12.28 -1.69
CA PRO A 325 23.67 11.06 -1.24
C PRO A 325 24.50 11.27 0.04
N VAL A 326 24.98 12.47 0.35
CA VAL A 326 25.65 12.76 1.64
C VAL A 326 24.64 12.73 2.78
N LEU A 327 23.54 13.49 2.68
CA LEU A 327 22.49 13.51 3.73
C LEU A 327 21.92 12.12 4.01
N THR A 328 21.65 11.34 2.97
CA THR A 328 21.10 9.97 3.11
C THR A 328 22.14 8.93 3.52
N GLY A 329 23.44 9.18 3.27
CA GLY A 329 24.53 8.32 3.72
C GLY A 329 24.89 8.56 5.19
N LYS A 330 25.35 9.77 5.53
CA LYS A 330 25.73 10.16 6.90
C LYS A 330 24.56 10.07 7.88
N GLY A 331 23.38 10.56 7.49
CA GLY A 331 22.19 10.48 8.34
C GLY A 331 21.66 9.06 8.61
N GLN A 332 22.12 8.05 7.85
CA GLN A 332 21.90 6.64 8.18
C GLN A 332 23.01 6.08 9.09
N ASP A 333 24.25 6.52 8.88
CA ASP A 333 25.41 6.06 9.65
C ASP A 333 25.19 6.32 11.16
N ASP A 334 24.98 7.59 11.53
CA ASP A 334 24.82 8.03 12.92
C ASP A 334 23.56 7.44 13.59
N ALA A 335 22.44 7.38 12.86
CA ALA A 335 21.13 7.05 13.43
C ALA A 335 20.76 5.56 13.36
N VAL A 336 21.44 4.76 12.53
CA VAL A 336 21.06 3.35 12.25
C VAL A 336 22.28 2.41 12.23
N VAL A 337 23.37 2.78 11.56
CA VAL A 337 24.52 1.87 11.37
C VAL A 337 25.36 1.75 12.64
N GLN A 338 25.79 2.86 13.24
CA GLN A 338 26.62 2.84 14.44
C GLN A 338 25.93 2.12 15.63
N PRO A 339 24.63 2.37 15.93
CA PRO A 339 23.91 1.61 16.97
C PRO A 339 23.82 0.11 16.64
N PHE A 340 23.47 -0.25 15.41
CA PHE A 340 23.34 -1.66 14.99
C PHE A 340 24.66 -2.43 15.07
N PHE A 341 25.77 -1.80 14.68
CA PHE A 341 27.10 -2.40 14.78
C PHE A 341 27.52 -2.59 16.24
N ALA A 342 27.22 -1.61 17.12
CA ALA A 342 27.51 -1.70 18.54
C ALA A 342 26.70 -2.81 19.25
N ASP A 343 25.39 -2.89 18.99
CA ASP A 343 24.53 -3.94 19.55
C ASP A 343 24.94 -5.33 19.03
N TYR A 344 25.25 -5.46 17.73
CA TYR A 344 25.69 -6.72 17.15
C TYR A 344 27.04 -7.18 17.72
N ALA A 345 28.02 -6.29 17.83
CA ALA A 345 29.32 -6.59 18.44
C ALA A 345 29.20 -7.00 19.92
N LYS A 346 28.26 -6.39 20.65
CA LYS A 346 27.95 -6.72 22.05
C LYS A 346 27.34 -8.11 22.22
N GLN A 347 26.48 -8.55 21.30
CA GLN A 347 25.85 -9.88 21.37
C GLN A 347 26.70 -10.99 20.74
N PHE A 348 27.53 -10.67 19.75
CA PHE A 348 28.27 -11.66 18.94
C PHE A 348 29.79 -11.50 19.05
N ASP A 349 30.31 -11.22 20.25
CA ASP A 349 31.74 -11.27 20.60
C ASP A 349 32.61 -10.47 19.60
N GLY A 350 32.38 -9.16 19.55
CA GLY A 350 33.15 -8.18 18.76
C GLY A 350 32.91 -8.21 17.24
N ARG A 351 32.09 -9.13 16.72
CA ARG A 351 31.83 -9.27 15.28
C ARG A 351 31.00 -8.12 14.72
N GLN A 352 31.12 -7.87 13.43
CA GLN A 352 30.26 -6.95 12.68
C GLN A 352 29.15 -7.72 11.94
N PRO A 353 27.96 -7.13 11.74
CA PRO A 353 26.89 -7.75 10.96
C PRO A 353 27.22 -7.76 9.47
N PHE A 354 26.72 -8.75 8.73
CA PHE A 354 26.82 -8.71 7.26
C PHE A 354 25.93 -7.60 6.69
N ILE A 355 26.53 -6.73 5.88
CA ILE A 355 25.87 -5.64 5.15
C ILE A 355 25.97 -5.90 3.65
N ASN A 356 24.90 -5.63 2.91
CA ASN A 356 24.92 -5.68 1.44
C ASN A 356 25.96 -4.66 0.90
N PRO A 357 26.77 -5.00 -0.12
CA PRO A 357 27.80 -4.08 -0.64
C PRO A 357 27.28 -2.70 -1.08
N SER A 358 26.02 -2.59 -1.54
CA SER A 358 25.42 -1.36 -2.05
C SER A 358 25.18 -0.28 -0.98
N PRO A 359 24.57 -0.54 0.19
CA PRO A 359 24.62 0.41 1.32
C PRO A 359 26.03 0.63 1.85
N LEU A 360 26.85 -0.42 2.03
CA LEU A 360 28.19 -0.29 2.61
C LEU A 360 29.08 0.71 1.83
N ALA A 361 29.10 0.60 0.50
CA ALA A 361 29.86 1.52 -0.36
C ALA A 361 29.34 2.97 -0.30
N ARG A 362 28.02 3.17 -0.13
CA ARG A 362 27.42 4.52 -0.03
C ARG A 362 27.72 5.18 1.31
N TRP A 363 27.70 4.44 2.42
CA TRP A 363 28.10 4.95 3.73
C TRP A 363 29.60 5.27 3.77
N ALA A 364 30.46 4.36 3.29
CA ALA A 364 31.90 4.58 3.21
C ALA A 364 32.28 5.77 2.30
N TRP A 365 31.50 6.04 1.25
CA TRP A 365 31.65 7.25 0.45
C TRP A 365 31.19 8.51 1.20
N ALA A 366 30.01 8.50 1.82
CA ALA A 366 29.45 9.65 2.55
C ALA A 366 30.24 10.03 3.82
N ALA A 367 31.01 9.09 4.38
CA ALA A 367 31.94 9.34 5.48
C ALA A 367 32.91 10.52 5.20
N ASN A 368 33.31 10.71 3.94
CA ASN A 368 34.29 11.73 3.52
C ASN A 368 33.75 13.16 3.39
N TYR A 369 32.45 13.39 3.61
CA TYR A 369 31.77 14.69 3.38
C TYR A 369 31.08 15.21 4.64
N SER A 370 30.92 16.54 4.74
CA SER A 370 30.20 17.18 5.85
C SER A 370 28.68 17.00 5.72
N TRP A 371 28.03 16.56 6.79
CA TRP A 371 26.56 16.52 6.85
C TRP A 371 25.96 17.92 7.00
N ASP A 372 26.60 18.79 7.81
CA ASP A 372 26.15 20.17 8.03
C ASP A 372 26.19 21.00 6.75
N GLU A 373 27.22 20.83 5.93
CA GLU A 373 27.34 21.48 4.61
C GLU A 373 26.22 21.01 3.67
N ALA A 374 25.95 19.70 3.62
CA ALA A 374 24.86 19.17 2.83
C ALA A 374 23.48 19.61 3.35
N MET A 375 23.31 19.78 4.68
CA MET A 375 22.09 20.31 5.26
C MET A 375 21.94 21.82 4.99
N GLN A 376 23.02 22.59 5.00
CA GLN A 376 23.05 24.00 4.60
C GLN A 376 22.65 24.13 3.12
N ASN A 377 23.25 23.34 2.22
CA ASN A 377 22.93 23.32 0.79
C ASN A 377 21.45 22.94 0.53
N LYS A 378 20.93 21.93 1.25
CA LYS A 378 19.48 21.62 1.22
C LYS A 378 18.66 22.81 1.69
N THR A 379 19.06 23.49 2.77
CA THR A 379 18.30 24.58 3.39
C THR A 379 18.27 25.84 2.52
N MET A 380 19.38 26.17 1.86
CA MET A 380 19.43 27.22 0.83
C MET A 380 18.43 26.95 -0.30
N PHE A 381 18.42 25.72 -0.85
CA PHE A 381 17.42 25.33 -1.85
C PHE A 381 16.00 25.35 -1.30
N MET A 382 15.79 24.81 -0.09
CA MET A 382 14.48 24.71 0.54
C MET A 382 13.81 26.09 0.70
N ASN A 383 14.55 27.08 1.19
CA ASN A 383 14.02 28.41 1.42
C ASN A 383 13.75 29.10 0.07
N TRP A 384 14.74 29.18 -0.82
CA TRP A 384 14.58 29.77 -2.15
C TRP A 384 13.42 29.15 -2.95
N PHE A 385 13.27 27.83 -2.94
CA PHE A 385 12.21 27.16 -3.68
C PHE A 385 10.82 27.47 -3.10
N ASN A 386 10.68 27.43 -1.77
CA ASN A 386 9.42 27.76 -1.10
C ASN A 386 9.11 29.26 -1.09
N ASP A 387 10.08 30.16 -1.28
CA ASP A 387 9.84 31.60 -1.32
C ASP A 387 9.59 32.11 -2.76
N GLN A 388 10.26 31.55 -3.77
CA GLN A 388 10.39 32.15 -5.11
C GLN A 388 9.86 31.29 -6.26
N ILE A 389 9.68 30.00 -6.04
CA ILE A 389 9.33 29.02 -7.10
C ILE A 389 7.91 28.48 -6.90
N LEU A 390 7.61 28.00 -5.70
CA LEU A 390 6.32 27.43 -5.32
C LEU A 390 5.83 27.86 -3.91
N PRO A 391 5.75 29.17 -3.62
CA PRO A 391 5.23 29.65 -2.33
C PRO A 391 3.78 29.27 -2.07
N PRO A 392 3.40 29.13 -0.79
CA PRO A 392 2.00 29.05 -0.40
C PRO A 392 1.29 30.40 -0.62
N VAL A 393 -0.05 30.39 -0.59
CA VAL A 393 -0.88 31.61 -0.66
C VAL A 393 -1.87 31.68 0.49
N ASN A 394 -2.24 32.91 0.88
CA ASN A 394 -3.18 33.21 1.98
C ASN A 394 -4.65 32.99 1.59
N ASP A 395 -4.93 31.84 0.97
CA ASP A 395 -6.25 31.35 0.57
C ASP A 395 -6.24 29.84 0.83
N THR A 396 -6.97 29.35 1.82
CA THR A 396 -6.90 27.94 2.25
C THR A 396 -7.50 26.96 1.25
N LEU A 397 -8.31 27.42 0.29
CA LEU A 397 -8.89 26.59 -0.77
C LEU A 397 -7.99 26.47 -1.99
N GLN A 398 -7.04 27.39 -2.16
CA GLN A 398 -5.99 27.33 -3.19
C GLN A 398 -4.66 26.81 -2.64
N CYS A 399 -4.26 27.30 -1.48
CA CYS A 399 -3.04 27.13 -0.67
C CYS A 399 -1.67 27.25 -1.38
N SER A 400 -1.57 27.05 -2.70
CA SER A 400 -0.35 27.05 -3.50
C SER A 400 -0.35 28.15 -4.56
N SER A 401 0.80 28.75 -4.87
CA SER A 401 0.96 29.72 -5.95
C SER A 401 0.93 29.12 -7.37
N GLY A 402 1.02 27.79 -7.48
CA GLY A 402 1.10 27.07 -8.75
C GLY A 402 1.03 25.54 -8.57
N LEU A 403 1.22 24.81 -9.66
CA LEU A 403 1.50 23.37 -9.65
C LEU A 403 2.75 23.12 -10.51
N ILE A 404 3.69 22.32 -10.01
CA ILE A 404 4.89 21.93 -10.77
C ILE A 404 4.76 20.48 -11.23
N LEU A 405 4.88 20.26 -12.53
CA LEU A 405 4.82 18.96 -13.17
C LEU A 405 6.23 18.50 -13.57
N TYR A 406 6.54 17.22 -13.38
CA TYR A 406 7.72 16.58 -13.99
C TYR A 406 7.40 15.18 -14.51
N ALA A 407 8.19 14.71 -15.47
CA ALA A 407 8.05 13.35 -16.00
C ALA A 407 8.60 12.33 -14.99
N SER A 408 7.71 11.66 -14.24
CA SER A 408 8.09 10.65 -13.24
C SER A 408 8.31 9.26 -13.84
N LYS A 409 7.57 8.92 -14.90
CA LYS A 409 7.79 7.73 -15.75
C LYS A 409 7.49 8.06 -17.20
N THR A 410 8.32 7.52 -18.10
CA THR A 410 8.24 7.70 -19.56
C THR A 410 8.16 6.36 -20.29
N GLY A 411 7.63 5.31 -19.63
CA GLY A 411 7.55 3.97 -20.20
C GLY A 411 8.89 3.28 -20.48
N THR A 412 9.98 3.68 -19.81
CA THR A 412 11.31 3.11 -20.00
C THR A 412 11.46 1.80 -19.23
N GLN A 413 11.87 0.72 -19.91
CA GLN A 413 12.14 -0.58 -19.29
C GLN A 413 13.28 -0.51 -18.28
N SER A 414 13.17 -1.29 -17.21
CA SER A 414 14.25 -1.52 -16.23
C SER A 414 14.25 -3.00 -15.82
N PRO A 415 14.71 -3.91 -16.71
CA PRO A 415 14.67 -5.34 -16.46
C PRO A 415 15.73 -5.73 -15.42
N ARG A 416 15.35 -6.57 -14.45
CA ARG A 416 16.23 -7.03 -13.35
C ARG A 416 17.15 -8.19 -13.75
N ASN A 417 17.47 -8.32 -15.04
CA ASN A 417 18.29 -9.41 -15.59
C ASN A 417 19.78 -9.08 -15.74
N ARG A 418 20.23 -7.94 -15.19
CA ARG A 418 21.64 -7.56 -15.08
C ARG A 418 22.11 -7.72 -13.64
N TYR A 419 23.28 -8.32 -13.48
CA TYR A 419 23.92 -8.55 -12.18
C TYR A 419 25.25 -7.79 -12.16
N ASP A 420 25.25 -6.62 -11.52
CA ASP A 420 26.43 -5.77 -11.47
C ASP A 420 27.50 -6.34 -10.51
N ILE A 421 28.74 -6.40 -10.97
CA ILE A 421 29.88 -6.98 -10.23
C ILE A 421 30.40 -6.01 -9.15
N ALA A 422 30.14 -4.71 -9.31
CA ALA A 422 30.54 -3.65 -8.38
C ALA A 422 29.31 -2.99 -7.73
N PRO A 423 29.42 -2.47 -6.50
CA PRO A 423 28.38 -1.65 -5.89
C PRO A 423 28.03 -0.44 -6.79
N PRO A 424 26.75 -0.05 -6.89
CA PRO A 424 26.35 1.12 -7.67
C PRO A 424 26.93 2.39 -7.07
N ALA A 425 27.29 3.35 -7.92
CA ALA A 425 27.75 4.66 -7.50
C ALA A 425 26.71 5.38 -6.61
N PRO A 426 27.14 6.28 -5.70
CA PRO A 426 26.24 7.14 -4.95
C PRO A 426 25.27 7.89 -5.88
N PHE A 427 24.03 8.08 -5.42
CA PHE A 427 22.96 8.70 -6.22
C PHE A 427 23.13 10.22 -6.37
N ALA A 428 24.20 10.65 -7.04
CA ALA A 428 24.57 12.05 -7.25
C ALA A 428 23.67 12.79 -8.27
N GLY A 429 23.99 14.06 -8.54
CA GLY A 429 23.30 14.96 -9.46
C GLY A 429 22.03 15.63 -8.89
N PHE A 430 21.33 16.39 -9.73
CA PHE A 430 19.99 16.89 -9.47
C PHE A 430 18.97 16.23 -10.42
N SER A 431 17.74 16.03 -9.95
CA SER A 431 16.61 15.58 -10.78
C SER A 431 15.32 16.22 -10.29
N ALA A 432 14.29 16.29 -11.14
CA ALA A 432 13.04 16.94 -10.78
C ALA A 432 12.37 16.32 -9.53
N ALA A 433 12.43 14.99 -9.40
CA ALA A 433 11.98 14.26 -8.21
C ALA A 433 12.77 14.55 -6.91
N ARG A 434 13.84 15.37 -6.96
CA ARG A 434 14.54 15.88 -5.77
C ARG A 434 14.07 17.27 -5.34
N MET A 435 13.22 17.94 -6.12
CA MET A 435 12.62 19.21 -5.72
C MET A 435 11.88 19.06 -4.39
N SER A 436 10.93 18.11 -4.33
CA SER A 436 10.14 17.77 -3.13
C SER A 436 11.01 17.30 -1.96
N VAL A 437 11.99 16.42 -2.21
CA VAL A 437 12.96 15.93 -1.21
C VAL A 437 13.74 17.07 -0.54
N PHE A 438 14.12 18.11 -1.28
CA PHE A 438 14.85 19.25 -0.73
C PHE A 438 13.92 20.33 -0.16
N SER A 439 12.82 20.68 -0.85
CA SER A 439 11.90 21.76 -0.42
C SER A 439 10.92 21.35 0.68
N GLY A 440 10.62 20.07 0.84
CA GLY A 440 9.50 19.60 1.67
C GLY A 440 8.13 19.89 1.06
N CYS A 441 8.04 20.18 -0.25
CA CYS A 441 6.78 20.20 -0.97
C CYS A 441 6.17 18.80 -1.07
N PRO A 442 4.84 18.66 -0.99
CA PRO A 442 4.17 17.41 -1.36
C PRO A 442 4.37 17.09 -2.83
N ASP A 443 4.36 15.80 -3.17
CA ASP A 443 4.66 15.27 -4.49
C ASP A 443 3.84 13.99 -4.72
N LEU A 444 2.84 14.05 -5.60
CA LEU A 444 1.98 12.91 -5.94
C LEU A 444 2.17 12.51 -7.39
N ILE A 445 2.30 11.20 -7.65
CA ILE A 445 2.56 10.65 -8.98
C ILE A 445 1.27 10.07 -9.58
N TYR A 446 0.82 10.59 -10.71
CA TYR A 446 -0.37 10.13 -11.42
C TYR A 446 -0.02 9.39 -12.71
N PRO A 447 -0.56 8.18 -12.96
CA PRO A 447 -0.46 7.54 -14.27
C PRO A 447 -1.31 8.31 -15.28
N VAL A 448 -0.69 8.76 -16.38
CA VAL A 448 -1.37 9.51 -17.47
C VAL A 448 -1.60 8.65 -18.71
N GLY A 449 -1.09 7.42 -18.71
CA GLY A 449 -1.22 6.46 -19.80
C GLY A 449 -0.09 5.44 -19.78
N GLU A 450 -0.01 4.64 -20.83
CA GLU A 450 0.98 3.59 -20.99
C GLU A 450 1.46 3.54 -22.44
N VAL A 451 2.71 3.16 -22.64
CA VAL A 451 3.32 2.97 -23.97
C VAL A 451 3.76 1.53 -24.14
N SER A 452 3.79 1.06 -25.39
CA SER A 452 4.26 -0.29 -25.71
C SER A 452 5.76 -0.28 -25.99
N SER A 453 6.50 -1.24 -25.43
CA SER A 453 7.94 -1.39 -25.69
C SER A 453 8.35 -2.86 -25.74
N PHE A 454 9.09 -3.26 -26.77
CA PHE A 454 9.52 -4.65 -26.94
C PHE A 454 10.53 -5.06 -25.86
N SER A 455 10.19 -6.09 -25.10
CA SER A 455 10.99 -6.65 -24.01
C SER A 455 11.80 -7.83 -24.52
N THR A 456 13.12 -7.65 -24.67
CA THR A 456 14.02 -8.76 -25.00
C THR A 456 13.93 -9.94 -24.02
N PRO A 457 13.75 -9.75 -22.69
CA PRO A 457 13.59 -10.86 -21.75
C PRO A 457 12.35 -11.74 -21.97
N THR A 458 11.23 -11.18 -22.43
CA THR A 458 9.96 -11.93 -22.64
C THR A 458 9.71 -12.27 -24.11
N GLY A 459 10.35 -11.58 -25.05
CA GLY A 459 10.08 -11.71 -26.49
C GLY A 459 8.81 -11.01 -26.97
N HIS A 460 8.17 -10.20 -26.11
CA HIS A 460 6.87 -9.57 -26.37
C HIS A 460 6.89 -8.04 -26.16
N SER A 461 5.85 -7.36 -26.67
CA SER A 461 5.66 -5.91 -26.50
C SER A 461 4.88 -5.60 -25.24
N GLU A 462 5.58 -5.26 -24.16
CA GLU A 462 4.98 -5.01 -22.85
C GLU A 462 4.37 -3.60 -22.76
N LYS A 463 3.40 -3.44 -21.86
CA LYS A 463 2.86 -2.13 -21.47
C LYS A 463 3.64 -1.55 -20.30
N LEU A 464 4.03 -0.29 -20.42
CA LEU A 464 4.87 0.40 -19.43
C LEU A 464 4.27 1.76 -19.07
N PRO A 465 4.16 2.09 -17.78
CA PRO A 465 3.45 3.28 -17.34
C PRO A 465 4.18 4.57 -17.72
N VAL A 466 3.40 5.55 -18.16
CA VAL A 466 3.78 6.96 -18.28
C VAL A 466 3.08 7.70 -17.15
N ALA A 467 3.85 8.45 -16.36
CA ALA A 467 3.36 9.07 -15.14
C ALA A 467 3.98 10.45 -14.92
N VAL A 468 3.16 11.39 -14.47
CA VAL A 468 3.55 12.74 -14.06
C VAL A 468 3.71 12.78 -12.55
N GLY A 469 4.78 13.40 -12.03
CA GLY A 469 4.85 13.82 -10.64
C GLY A 469 4.36 15.27 -10.53
N ILE A 470 3.49 15.56 -9.57
CA ILE A 470 2.86 16.87 -9.37
C ILE A 470 3.18 17.37 -7.96
N LEU A 471 3.83 18.55 -7.88
CA LEU A 471 4.10 19.25 -6.64
C LEU A 471 3.14 20.44 -6.46
N ALA A 472 2.74 20.66 -5.21
CA ALA A 472 2.12 21.89 -4.73
C ALA A 472 3.01 22.55 -3.65
N ALA A 473 2.67 23.74 -3.19
CA ALA A 473 3.38 24.40 -2.10
C ALA A 473 3.42 23.51 -0.83
N ARG A 474 4.44 23.71 0.02
CA ARG A 474 4.61 22.95 1.26
C ARG A 474 3.37 23.09 2.16
N GLY A 475 2.72 21.96 2.49
CA GLY A 475 1.47 21.89 3.25
C GLY A 475 0.19 21.79 2.40
N CYS A 476 0.29 21.75 1.07
CA CYS A 476 -0.85 21.59 0.14
C CYS A 476 -1.16 20.14 -0.24
N ASP A 477 -0.82 19.16 0.58
CA ASP A 477 -0.95 17.74 0.30
C ASP A 477 -2.37 17.34 -0.14
N GLY A 478 -3.41 17.87 0.53
CA GLY A 478 -4.81 17.63 0.19
C GLY A 478 -5.30 18.29 -1.10
N LEU A 479 -4.64 19.35 -1.58
CA LEU A 479 -4.91 19.95 -2.89
C LEU A 479 -4.60 18.96 -4.01
N LEU A 480 -3.51 18.19 -3.86
CA LEU A 480 -3.13 17.16 -4.81
C LEU A 480 -4.09 15.97 -4.72
N SER A 481 -4.40 15.47 -3.51
CA SER A 481 -5.36 14.37 -3.33
C SER A 481 -6.75 14.68 -3.93
N ARG A 482 -7.28 15.89 -3.73
CA ARG A 482 -8.55 16.31 -4.35
C ARG A 482 -8.42 16.50 -5.87
N LEU A 483 -7.27 16.98 -6.37
CA LEU A 483 -7.00 17.08 -7.80
C LEU A 483 -7.05 15.72 -8.50
N ALA A 484 -6.55 14.66 -7.88
CA ALA A 484 -6.67 13.30 -8.44
C ALA A 484 -8.14 12.89 -8.61
N ILE A 485 -9.00 13.17 -7.61
CA ILE A 485 -10.42 12.83 -7.63
C ILE A 485 -11.17 13.66 -8.69
N ASP A 486 -10.91 14.97 -8.79
CA ASP A 486 -11.54 15.83 -9.79
C ASP A 486 -11.11 15.45 -11.22
N LEU A 487 -9.82 15.21 -11.47
CA LEU A 487 -9.33 14.83 -12.80
C LEU A 487 -9.83 13.45 -13.25
N VAL A 488 -10.09 12.51 -12.32
CA VAL A 488 -10.80 11.25 -12.63
C VAL A 488 -12.27 11.52 -12.95
N SER A 489 -12.93 12.42 -12.21
CA SER A 489 -14.34 12.77 -12.41
C SER A 489 -14.59 13.45 -13.77
N GLU A 490 -13.65 14.26 -14.22
CA GLU A 490 -13.64 14.91 -15.55
C GLU A 490 -13.09 13.99 -16.67
N GLY A 491 -12.68 12.76 -16.36
CA GLY A 491 -12.12 11.80 -17.33
C GLY A 491 -10.73 12.16 -17.89
N ILE A 492 -10.03 13.12 -17.28
CA ILE A 492 -8.66 13.53 -17.64
C ILE A 492 -7.64 12.50 -17.13
N LEU A 493 -7.92 11.88 -15.98
CA LEU A 493 -7.21 10.71 -15.45
C LEU A 493 -8.13 9.48 -15.49
N LYS A 494 -7.52 8.29 -15.46
CA LYS A 494 -8.21 7.01 -15.25
C LYS A 494 -7.73 6.40 -13.95
N MET A 495 -8.62 5.73 -13.22
CA MET A 495 -8.20 4.86 -12.12
C MET A 495 -7.50 3.62 -12.72
N PRO A 496 -6.30 3.25 -12.25
CA PRO A 496 -5.66 2.01 -12.68
C PRO A 496 -6.38 0.81 -12.07
N GLU A 497 -6.61 -0.22 -12.87
CA GLU A 497 -7.11 -1.51 -12.40
C GLU A 497 -5.98 -2.41 -11.89
N VAL A 498 -6.33 -3.51 -11.21
CA VAL A 498 -5.36 -4.50 -10.71
C VAL A 498 -4.95 -5.43 -11.85
N GLY A 499 -3.66 -5.44 -12.23
CA GLY A 499 -3.15 -6.34 -13.25
C GLY A 499 -1.79 -5.92 -13.82
N GLY A 500 -1.46 -6.44 -14.99
CA GLY A 500 -0.22 -6.13 -15.73
C GLY A 500 -0.24 -4.82 -16.53
N SER A 501 -1.33 -4.05 -16.52
CA SER A 501 -1.51 -2.81 -17.30
C SER A 501 -2.39 -1.81 -16.54
N LEU A 502 -2.56 -0.58 -17.05
CA LEU A 502 -3.47 0.40 -16.43
C LEU A 502 -4.95 0.03 -16.58
N THR A 503 -5.31 -0.79 -17.57
CA THR A 503 -6.70 -1.22 -17.84
C THR A 503 -6.98 -2.64 -17.37
N GLY A 504 -6.16 -3.15 -16.45
CA GLY A 504 -6.25 -4.55 -16.01
C GLY A 504 -5.72 -5.53 -17.06
N GLY A 505 -5.31 -6.70 -16.60
CA GLY A 505 -4.73 -7.72 -17.45
C GLY A 505 -3.95 -8.76 -16.65
N PRO A 506 -3.64 -9.93 -17.24
CA PRO A 506 -2.89 -10.97 -16.56
C PRO A 506 -1.52 -10.45 -16.11
N ILE A 507 -1.13 -10.78 -14.88
CA ILE A 507 0.26 -10.63 -14.44
C ILE A 507 1.02 -11.83 -14.99
N LEU A 508 1.96 -11.57 -15.88
CA LEU A 508 2.83 -12.59 -16.49
C LEU A 508 4.16 -12.62 -15.72
N THR A 509 4.60 -13.80 -15.30
CA THR A 509 5.76 -14.04 -14.42
C THR A 509 6.59 -15.22 -14.91
#